data_AF-A0A9E6DJ73-F1
#
_entry.id   AF-A0A9E6DJ73-F1
#
_cell.length_a   1.000
_cell.length_b   1.000
_cell.length_c   1.000
_cell.angle_alpha   90.00
_cell.angle_beta   90.00
_cell.angle_gamma   90.00
#
_symmetry.space_group_name_H-M   'P 1'
#
loop_
_entity.id
_entity.type
_entity.pdbx_description
1 polymer ?
#
loop_
_entity_poly.entity_id
_entity_poly.type
_entity_poly.pdbx_seq_one_letter_code
_entity_poly.pdbx_strand_id
1 'polypeptide(L)' 'MTWRAKMYQRFATLIAARRQAPSNDGLSRMIASTVDGERLDTAALCDELNHTLVGGAGGVSGDRLGDTAGV' A
#
# COMPACT_ATOMS: atom_id res chain seq x y z
N MET A 1 -8.27 8.50 -20.15
CA MET A 1 -8.03 8.19 -18.72
C MET A 1 -6.66 7.56 -18.56
N THR A 2 -5.80 8.11 -17.71
CA THR A 2 -4.40 7.64 -17.53
C THR A 2 -4.32 6.36 -16.69
N TRP A 3 -3.20 5.64 -16.77
CA TRP A 3 -2.94 4.46 -15.92
C TRP A 3 -3.05 4.81 -14.43
N ARG A 4 -2.46 5.94 -14.03
CA ARG A 4 -2.55 6.47 -12.65
C ARG A 4 -4.00 6.69 -12.21
N ALA A 5 -4.84 7.31 -13.04
CA ALA A 5 -6.24 7.54 -12.70
C ALA A 5 -7.03 6.23 -12.49
N LYS A 6 -6.76 5.20 -13.29
CA LYS A 6 -7.37 3.86 -13.11
C LYS A 6 -6.93 3.19 -11.81
N MET A 7 -5.66 3.33 -11.45
CA MET A 7 -5.13 2.79 -10.19
C MET A 7 -5.72 3.48 -8.96
N TYR A 8 -5.81 4.82 -8.99
CA TYR A 8 -6.41 5.59 -7.90
C TYR A 8 -7.88 5.23 -7.70
N GLN A 9 -8.63 5.04 -8.78
CA GLN A 9 -10.02 4.58 -8.68
C GLN A 9 -10.11 3.20 -8.01
N ARG A 10 -9.22 2.26 -8.34
CA ARG A 10 -9.19 0.94 -7.70
C ARG A 10 -8.81 1.02 -6.22
N PHE A 11 -7.83 1.83 -5.86
CA PHE A 11 -7.44 2.02 -4.47
C PHE A 11 -8.55 2.67 -3.66
N ALA A 12 -9.20 3.71 -4.18
CA ALA A 12 -10.33 4.35 -3.51
C ALA A 12 -11.46 3.35 -3.21
N THR A 13 -11.81 2.50 -4.18
CA THR A 13 -12.80 1.43 -3.98
C THR A 13 -12.34 0.42 -2.91
N LEU A 14 -11.08 -0.01 -2.95
CA LEU A 14 -10.53 -0.95 -1.98
C LEU A 14 -10.51 -0.37 -0.56
N ILE A 15 -10.11 0.89 -0.40
CA ILE A 15 -10.11 1.62 0.88
C ILE A 15 -11.54 1.73 1.42
N ALA A 16 -12.50 2.10 0.57
CA ALA A 16 -13.90 2.22 0.97
C ALA A 16 -14.47 0.88 1.45
N ALA A 17 -14.24 -0.20 0.69
CA ALA A 17 -14.64 -1.55 1.09
C ALA A 17 -13.98 -1.95 2.41
N ARG A 18 -12.70 -1.61 2.60
CA ARG A 18 -11.98 -2.01 3.80
C ARG A 18 -12.36 -1.24 5.06
N ARG A 19 -12.78 0.02 4.92
CA ARG A 19 -13.38 0.78 6.02
C ARG A 19 -14.67 0.14 6.55
N GLN A 20 -15.45 -0.50 5.67
CA GLN A 20 -16.68 -1.18 6.06
C GLN A 20 -16.43 -2.55 6.70
N ALA A 21 -15.38 -3.26 6.27
CA ALA A 21 -15.04 -4.58 6.80
C ALA A 21 -13.54 -4.68 7.13
N PRO A 22 -13.08 -4.09 8.25
CA PRO A 22 -11.68 -4.16 8.65
C PRO A 22 -11.21 -5.61 8.89
N SER A 23 -9.95 -5.88 8.57
CA SER A 23 -9.28 -7.15 8.83
C SER A 23 -7.97 -6.92 9.61
N ASN A 24 -7.22 -7.98 9.90
CA ASN A 24 -5.91 -7.88 10.55
C ASN A 24 -4.73 -7.82 9.56
N ASP A 25 -4.91 -7.22 8.38
CA ASP A 25 -3.81 -7.05 7.41
C ASP A 25 -3.19 -5.64 7.45
N GLY A 26 -2.14 -5.44 6.66
CA GLY A 26 -1.40 -4.18 6.60
C GLY A 26 -2.26 -3.00 6.12
N LEU A 27 -3.16 -3.23 5.16
CA LEU A 27 -4.03 -2.18 4.63
C LEU A 27 -5.00 -1.69 5.71
N SER A 28 -5.62 -2.60 6.45
CA SER A 28 -6.53 -2.21 7.54
C SER A 28 -5.82 -1.45 8.65
N ARG A 29 -4.59 -1.84 9.00
CA ARG A 29 -3.77 -1.10 9.97
C ARG A 29 -3.40 0.29 9.48
N MET A 30 -3.04 0.42 8.20
CA MET A 30 -2.73 1.72 7.58
C MET A 30 -3.96 2.63 7.49
N ILE A 31 -5.13 2.11 7.11
CA ILE A 31 -6.38 2.90 7.09
C ILE A 31 -6.76 3.42 8.48
N ALA A 32 -6.47 2.64 9.52
CA ALA A 32 -6.76 2.99 10.91
C ALA A 32 -5.69 3.87 11.56
N SER A 33 -4.53 4.06 10.91
CA SER A 33 -3.42 4.81 11.47
C SER A 33 -3.72 6.31 11.57
N THR A 34 -2.94 6.97 12.41
CA THR A 34 -2.99 8.42 12.59
C THR A 34 -1.61 9.01 12.38
N VAL A 35 -1.54 10.14 11.71
CA VAL A 35 -0.36 11.00 11.57
C VAL A 35 -0.71 12.33 12.21
N ASP A 36 0.09 12.78 13.18
CA ASP A 36 -0.18 13.99 13.96
C ASP A 36 -1.57 14.04 14.62
N GLY A 37 -2.09 12.86 14.99
CA GLY A 37 -3.42 12.71 15.60
C GLY A 37 -4.58 12.65 14.59
N GLU A 38 -4.32 12.84 13.30
CA GLU A 38 -5.33 12.79 12.25
C GLU A 38 -5.28 11.49 11.44
N ARG A 39 -6.45 10.99 11.03
CA ARG A 39 -6.52 9.84 10.12
C ARG A 39 -6.19 10.27 8.71
N LEU A 40 -5.47 9.43 7.99
CA LEU A 40 -5.20 9.64 6.58
C LEU A 40 -6.49 9.65 5.77
N ASP A 41 -6.63 10.65 4.91
CA ASP A 41 -7.71 10.72 3.95
C ASP A 41 -7.52 9.68 2.83
N THR A 42 -8.54 9.54 1.98
CA THR A 42 -8.49 8.56 0.89
C THR A 42 -7.40 8.90 -0.13
N ALA A 43 -7.05 10.16 -0.33
CA ALA A 43 -6.03 10.56 -1.31
C ALA A 43 -4.63 10.18 -0.83
N ALA A 44 -4.28 10.52 0.41
CA ALA A 44 -3.03 10.14 1.05
C ALA A 44 -2.86 8.61 1.10
N LEU A 45 -3.94 7.87 1.41
CA LEU A 45 -3.92 6.41 1.37
C LEU A 45 -3.71 5.86 -0.05
N CYS A 46 -4.26 6.50 -1.09
CA CYS A 46 -4.01 6.11 -2.48
C CYS A 46 -2.56 6.38 -2.90
N ASP A 47 -1.99 7.50 -2.46
CA ASP A 47 -0.59 7.86 -2.70
C ASP A 47 0.35 6.83 -2.05
N GLU A 48 0.10 6.46 -0.79
CA GLU A 48 0.89 5.47 -0.06
C GLU A 48 0.80 4.07 -0.69
N LEU A 49 -0.39 3.65 -1.12
CA LEU A 49 -0.56 2.39 -1.85
C LEU A 49 0.16 2.40 -3.20
N ASN A 50 0.10 3.52 -3.92
CA ASN A 50 0.82 3.67 -5.17
C ASN A 50 2.34 3.64 -4.94
N HIS A 51 2.83 4.32 -3.90
CA HIS A 51 4.23 4.30 -3.53
C HIS A 51 4.69 2.88 -3.14
N THR A 52 3.93 2.16 -2.32
CA THR A 52 4.25 0.78 -1.93
C THR A 52 4.31 -0.16 -3.14
N LEU A 53 3.40 -0.02 -4.10
CA LEU A 53 3.36 -0.89 -5.28
C LEU A 53 4.44 -0.55 -6.32
N VAL A 54 4.71 0.74 -6.55
CA VAL A 54 5.72 1.18 -7.52
C VAL A 54 7.14 1.10 -6.92
N GLY A 55 7.30 1.51 -5.66
CA GLY A 55 8.55 1.40 -4.90
C GLY A 55 8.89 -0.06 -4.57
N GLY A 56 7.89 -0.88 -4.24
CA GLY A 56 8.06 -2.33 -4.08
C GLY A 56 8.47 -3.01 -5.39
N ALA A 57 7.86 -2.63 -6.53
CA ALA A 57 8.26 -3.16 -7.83
C ALA A 57 9.68 -2.75 -8.27
N GLY A 58 10.21 -1.63 -7.77
CA GLY A 58 11.61 -1.22 -7.96
C GLY A 58 12.59 -1.86 -6.96
N GLY A 59 12.12 -2.28 -5.79
CA GLY A 59 12.94 -2.81 -4.69
C GLY A 59 13.15 -4.33 -4.66
N VAL A 60 12.39 -5.12 -5.43
CA VAL A 60 12.67 -6.58 -5.62
C VAL A 60 13.69 -6.82 -6.74
N SER A 61 14.58 -5.87 -6.98
CA SER A 61 15.79 -6.09 -7.77
C SER A 61 17.01 -6.02 -6.85
N GLY A 62 17.48 -7.18 -6.40
CA GLY A 62 18.92 -7.37 -6.20
C GLY A 62 19.48 -7.39 -4.77
N ASP A 63 18.77 -7.86 -3.75
CA ASP A 63 19.48 -8.32 -2.54
C ASP A 63 18.72 -9.40 -1.76
N ARG A 64 19.39 -10.55 -1.54
CA ARG A 64 18.97 -11.77 -0.80
C ARG A 64 18.32 -12.94 -1.56
N LEU A 65 18.82 -13.27 -2.75
CA LEU A 65 18.94 -14.66 -3.19
C LEU A 65 20.43 -15.01 -3.29
N GLY A 66 21.07 -15.10 -2.14
CA GLY A 66 22.50 -15.35 -2.02
C GLY A 66 22.86 -15.67 -0.58
N ASP A 67 22.13 -16.60 0.04
CA ASP A 67 22.57 -17.22 1.29
C ASP A 67 22.14 -18.69 1.34
N THR A 68 22.60 -19.45 0.34
CA THR A 68 22.79 -20.90 0.46
C THR A 68 24.17 -21.22 -0.11
N ALA A 69 25.20 -20.83 0.63
CA ALA A 69 26.53 -21.39 0.49
C ALA A 69 27.19 -21.42 1.87
N GLY A 70 27.16 -22.60 2.51
CA GLY A 70 28.02 -22.92 3.64
C GLY A 70 27.29 -23.38 4.90
N VAL A 71 26.80 -24.63 4.91
CA VAL A 71 27.28 -25.70 5.81
C VAL A 71 27.16 -27.03 5.07
#